data_AF-A0AAN6U8V4-F1
#
_entry.id   AF-A0AAN6U8V4-F1
#
_cell.length_a   1.000
_cell.length_b   1.000
_cell.length_c   1.000
_cell.angle_alpha   90.00
_cell.angle_beta   90.00
_cell.angle_gamma   90.00
#
_symmetry.space_group_name_H-M   'P 1'
#
loop_
_entity.id
_entity.type
_entity.pdbx_description
1 polymer ?
#
loop_
_entity_poly.entity_id
_entity_poly.type
_entity_poly.pdbx_seq_one_letter_code
_entity_poly.pdbx_strand_id
1 'polypeptide(L)'
;MASSRSMTCLRAAVSLIALAATSQAVPQAKRDGAPATLEAPYLGCFVDQGARALPDNLLGADDMTAQKCAEHCSNYSYFGVEYGRECWCGNSPPESPAPESECSFPCAGDNTQICGAGNRINVWGSPLPSPENVGDYEYMGCFTDKGDARVLRGTAFFDSAMTLDKCASFCSLYSFFGVEYGSQCFCGTVLADSAEQRPQGECSMRCSGDYNSVCGDADRLNVFVSTDCKQDPANVPTVAGFTYKSCWVDNVAGRVLTGQELRADDMTVEKCANFCQGFKYFGLEYSRECYCGNELGGVAAAEDQCSQVCVGDATQWCGAPDRLNIYEVAV
;
A
#
# COMPACT_ATOMS: atom_id res chain seq x y z
N MET A 1 3.75 -31.60 -5.93
CA MET A 1 3.22 -31.34 -7.29
C MET A 1 2.50 -30.01 -7.23
N ALA A 2 3.18 -28.91 -7.59
CA ALA A 2 2.51 -27.63 -7.73
C ALA A 2 1.51 -27.75 -8.90
N SER A 3 0.24 -27.45 -8.64
CA SER A 3 -0.83 -27.53 -9.63
C SER A 3 -0.51 -26.63 -10.82
N SER A 4 -0.86 -27.07 -12.04
CA SER A 4 -0.79 -26.30 -13.30
C SER A 4 -1.37 -24.88 -13.22
N ARG A 5 -2.14 -24.56 -12.17
CA ARG A 5 -2.81 -23.28 -11.92
C ARG A 5 -1.96 -22.27 -11.15
N SER A 6 -1.01 -22.73 -10.32
CA SER A 6 0.01 -21.89 -9.67
C SER A 6 0.91 -21.22 -10.73
N MET A 7 1.02 -21.81 -11.93
CA MET A 7 1.74 -21.21 -13.06
C MET A 7 1.00 -20.05 -13.74
N THR A 8 -0.30 -19.79 -13.53
CA THR A 8 -1.05 -18.79 -14.33
C THR A 8 -0.88 -17.36 -13.80
N CYS A 9 -0.94 -17.15 -12.47
CA CYS A 9 -0.67 -15.84 -11.87
C CYS A 9 0.84 -15.50 -11.92
N LEU A 10 1.69 -16.49 -11.64
CA LEU A 10 3.15 -16.35 -11.82
C LEU A 10 3.54 -16.06 -13.28
N ARG A 11 2.83 -16.61 -14.29
CA ARG A 11 3.11 -16.29 -15.70
C ARG A 11 2.69 -14.88 -16.11
N ALA A 12 1.67 -14.30 -15.49
CA ALA A 12 1.35 -12.88 -15.64
C ALA A 12 2.48 -12.01 -15.08
N ALA A 13 3.09 -12.41 -13.95
CA ALA A 13 4.29 -11.74 -13.42
C ALA A 13 5.51 -11.92 -14.35
N VAL A 14 5.77 -13.12 -14.86
CA VAL A 14 6.98 -13.42 -15.67
C VAL A 14 6.97 -12.76 -17.06
N SER A 15 5.81 -12.52 -17.68
CA SER A 15 5.73 -11.82 -18.98
C SER A 15 6.04 -10.32 -18.92
N LEU A 16 6.01 -9.71 -17.73
CA LEU A 16 6.32 -8.28 -17.51
C LEU A 16 7.78 -8.04 -17.07
N ILE A 17 8.48 -9.06 -16.59
CA ILE A 17 9.85 -8.94 -16.02
C ILE A 17 10.93 -8.66 -17.09
N ALA A 18 10.61 -8.79 -18.38
CA ALA A 18 11.60 -8.71 -19.46
C ALA A 18 11.89 -7.28 -19.95
N LEU A 19 12.13 -6.31 -19.07
CA LEU A 19 12.83 -5.05 -19.39
C LEU A 19 13.25 -4.32 -18.09
N ALA A 20 14.16 -4.93 -17.33
CA ALA A 20 14.88 -4.19 -16.29
C ALA A 20 15.84 -3.19 -16.96
N ALA A 21 15.47 -1.92 -16.82
CA ALA A 21 16.23 -0.77 -17.27
C ALA A 21 17.65 -0.78 -16.67
N THR A 22 18.63 -0.40 -17.49
CA THR A 22 19.97 -0.06 -17.04
C THR A 22 19.88 1.09 -16.03
N SER A 23 20.18 0.78 -14.76
CA SER A 23 20.36 1.78 -13.71
C SER A 23 21.49 2.72 -14.09
N GLN A 24 21.14 3.95 -14.47
CA GLN A 24 22.10 5.06 -14.52
C GLN A 24 21.97 5.83 -13.21
N ALA A 25 23.01 5.75 -12.39
CA ALA A 25 23.11 6.54 -11.16
C ALA A 25 22.99 8.03 -11.52
N VAL A 26 22.03 8.73 -10.89
CA VAL A 26 21.94 10.18 -10.96
C VAL A 26 23.20 10.76 -10.32
N PRO A 27 23.91 11.72 -10.96
CA PRO A 27 25.09 12.33 -10.35
C PRO A 27 24.67 13.07 -9.07
N GLN A 28 25.03 12.51 -7.92
CA GLN A 28 24.90 13.23 -6.65
C GLN A 28 25.81 14.46 -6.69
N ALA A 29 25.24 15.63 -6.41
CA ALA A 29 26.03 16.84 -6.19
C ALA A 29 26.89 16.66 -4.93
N LYS A 30 28.14 16.24 -5.11
CA LYS A 30 29.13 16.15 -4.02
C LYS A 30 29.60 17.55 -3.65
N ARG A 31 29.40 17.93 -2.37
CA ARG A 31 30.01 19.11 -1.74
C ARG A 31 31.42 18.77 -1.25
N ASP A 32 32.31 19.76 -1.22
CA ASP A 32 33.53 19.72 -0.40
C ASP A 32 33.18 19.52 1.08
N GLY A 33 33.71 18.46 1.71
CA GLY A 33 33.44 18.11 3.10
C GLY A 33 32.21 17.21 3.34
N ALA A 34 31.49 16.78 2.29
CA ALA A 34 30.59 15.63 2.41
C ALA A 34 31.43 14.34 2.39
N PRO A 35 31.15 13.36 3.27
CA PRO A 35 31.96 12.16 3.31
C PRO A 35 31.90 11.38 1.98
N ALA A 36 33.08 11.09 1.41
CA ALA A 36 33.20 10.50 0.09
C ALA A 36 32.56 9.10 -0.04
N THR A 37 32.40 8.39 1.08
CA THR A 37 31.88 7.02 1.20
C THR A 37 30.40 6.96 1.61
N LEU A 38 29.75 8.09 1.84
CA LEU A 38 28.35 8.12 2.24
C LEU A 38 27.46 8.04 1.00
N GLU A 39 26.78 6.91 0.80
CA GLU A 39 25.87 6.67 -0.34
C GLU A 39 24.48 7.30 -0.14
N ALA A 40 24.39 8.39 0.62
CA ALA A 40 23.14 9.09 0.92
C ALA A 40 23.02 10.36 0.07
N PRO A 41 21.88 10.64 -0.61
CA PRO A 41 21.67 11.89 -1.32
C PRO A 41 21.81 13.10 -0.40
N TYR A 42 22.85 13.92 -0.61
CA TYR A 42 22.99 15.19 0.10
C TYR A 42 21.95 16.18 -0.43
N LEU A 43 21.11 16.72 0.48
CA LEU A 43 20.01 17.63 0.13
C LEU A 43 20.39 19.09 0.32
N GLY A 44 21.35 19.38 1.20
CA GLY A 44 21.89 20.72 1.42
C GLY A 44 21.94 21.14 2.88
N CYS A 45 22.25 22.42 3.09
CA CYS A 45 22.14 23.11 4.36
C CYS A 45 20.72 23.67 4.57
N PHE A 46 20.16 23.50 5.76
CA PHE A 46 18.82 23.97 6.12
C PHE A 46 18.84 24.76 7.44
N VAL A 47 17.85 25.64 7.61
CA VAL A 47 17.61 26.35 8.86
C VAL A 47 16.99 25.39 9.87
N ASP A 48 17.62 25.24 11.03
CA ASP A 48 17.08 24.50 12.19
C ASP A 48 16.78 25.46 13.35
N GLN A 49 15.87 26.40 13.11
CA GLN A 49 15.52 27.45 14.07
C GLN A 49 14.02 27.44 14.37
N GLY A 50 13.66 27.28 15.65
CA GLY A 50 12.26 27.19 16.05
C GLY A 50 11.75 25.75 15.95
N ALA A 51 10.89 25.45 14.96
CA ALA A 51 10.52 24.08 14.66
C ALA A 51 11.74 23.35 14.07
N ARG A 52 12.03 22.15 14.55
CA ARG A 52 13.17 21.36 14.06
C ARG A 52 12.92 20.91 12.63
N ALA A 53 13.94 21.03 11.79
CA ALA A 53 13.95 20.52 10.44
C ALA A 53 13.76 19.00 10.42
N LEU A 54 14.37 18.30 11.38
CA LEU A 54 14.27 16.86 11.58
C LEU A 54 13.87 16.57 13.04
N PRO A 55 12.57 16.50 13.37
CA PRO A 55 12.10 16.52 14.76
C PRO A 55 11.99 15.16 15.45
N ASP A 56 12.21 14.05 14.73
CA ASP A 56 11.73 12.74 15.19
C ASP A 56 12.70 12.02 16.15
N ASN A 57 14.01 12.24 16.01
CA ASN A 57 15.01 11.64 16.89
C ASN A 57 16.30 12.48 16.96
N LEU A 58 17.01 12.37 18.08
CA LEU A 58 18.26 13.08 18.36
C LEU A 58 19.28 12.15 19.04
N LEU A 59 20.50 12.15 18.52
CA LEU A 59 21.69 11.58 19.13
C LEU A 59 22.79 12.65 19.25
N GLY A 60 23.32 12.87 20.45
CA GLY A 60 24.56 13.61 20.67
C GLY A 60 25.75 12.68 20.84
N ALA A 61 26.87 12.94 20.16
CA ALA A 61 28.11 12.16 20.32
C ALA A 61 29.37 13.01 20.15
N ASP A 62 30.38 12.78 20.98
CA ASP A 62 31.67 13.50 20.94
C ASP A 62 32.56 13.07 19.76
N ASP A 63 32.21 11.99 19.08
CA ASP A 63 32.84 11.44 17.89
C ASP A 63 31.88 11.46 16.68
N MET A 64 30.97 12.43 16.62
CA MET A 64 29.96 12.51 15.55
C MET A 64 30.59 12.65 14.17
N THR A 65 30.05 11.89 13.20
CA THR A 65 30.30 12.00 11.77
C THR A 65 28.98 11.87 11.01
N ALA A 66 28.91 12.31 9.76
CA ALA A 66 27.68 12.13 8.99
C ALA A 66 27.37 10.65 8.72
N GLN A 67 28.39 9.78 8.60
CA GLN A 67 28.18 8.32 8.47
C GLN A 67 27.57 7.73 9.74
N LYS A 68 28.08 8.10 10.91
CA LYS A 68 27.53 7.65 12.20
C LYS A 68 26.07 8.08 12.36
N CYS A 69 25.75 9.30 11.90
CA CYS A 69 24.39 9.78 11.91
C CYS A 69 23.49 9.00 10.93
N ALA A 70 23.98 8.71 9.73
CA ALA A 70 23.27 7.89 8.74
C ALA A 70 22.94 6.48 9.28
N GLU A 71 23.89 5.84 9.96
CA GLU A 71 23.69 4.53 10.60
C GLU A 71 22.62 4.61 11.69
N HIS A 72 22.70 5.63 12.55
CA HIS A 72 21.71 5.85 13.61
C HIS A 72 20.30 6.09 13.07
N CYS A 73 20.19 6.89 12.01
CA CYS A 73 18.93 7.27 11.39
C CYS A 73 18.52 6.35 10.23
N SER A 74 19.04 5.11 10.17
CA SER A 74 18.76 4.16 9.08
C SER A 74 17.27 3.87 8.88
N ASN A 75 16.45 4.02 9.93
CA ASN A 75 15.00 3.84 9.90
C ASN A 75 14.20 5.13 9.64
N TYR A 76 14.85 6.21 9.18
CA TYR A 76 14.23 7.50 8.91
C TYR A 76 14.44 7.92 7.45
N SER A 77 13.50 8.70 6.92
CA SER A 77 13.60 9.25 5.55
C SER A 77 14.81 10.17 5.38
N TYR A 78 15.18 10.88 6.44
CA TYR A 78 16.22 11.89 6.45
C TYR A 78 17.04 11.80 7.73
N PHE A 79 18.30 12.20 7.60
CA PHE A 79 19.17 12.44 8.72
C PHE A 79 19.94 13.73 8.49
N GLY A 80 20.39 14.35 9.57
CA GLY A 80 21.19 15.55 9.47
C GLY A 80 22.08 15.75 10.67
N VAL A 81 23.19 16.44 10.45
CA VAL A 81 24.16 16.76 11.50
C VAL A 81 24.18 18.25 11.78
N GLU A 82 24.21 18.58 13.07
CA GLU A 82 24.20 19.95 13.57
C GLU A 82 25.22 20.15 14.71
N TYR A 83 25.67 21.39 14.88
CA TYR A 83 26.52 21.83 15.99
C TYR A 83 27.82 21.03 16.17
N GLY A 84 28.30 20.37 15.12
CA GLY A 84 29.49 19.51 15.16
C GLY A 84 29.31 18.16 15.84
N ARG A 85 28.25 17.95 16.64
CA ARG A 85 28.13 16.78 17.52
C ARG A 85 26.73 16.14 17.59
N GLU A 86 25.75 16.77 16.96
CA GLU A 86 24.34 16.36 17.03
C GLU A 86 23.95 15.68 15.73
N CYS A 87 23.18 14.61 15.85
CA CYS A 87 22.57 13.87 14.77
C CYS A 87 21.06 13.90 14.97
N TRP A 88 20.35 14.34 13.95
CA TRP A 88 18.90 14.46 13.94
C TRP A 88 18.32 13.54 12.88
N CYS A 89 17.23 12.85 13.22
CA CYS A 89 16.48 12.03 12.27
C CYS A 89 15.08 12.61 12.05
N GLY A 90 14.56 12.47 10.84
CA GLY A 90 13.22 12.94 10.52
C GLY A 90 12.62 12.23 9.33
N ASN A 91 11.30 12.16 9.30
CA ASN A 91 10.54 11.54 8.24
C ASN A 91 9.88 12.55 7.29
N SER A 92 9.82 13.81 7.69
CA SER A 92 9.34 14.92 6.87
C SER A 92 10.50 15.59 6.12
N PRO A 93 10.29 16.00 4.85
CA PRO A 93 11.31 16.74 4.11
C PRO A 93 11.61 18.08 4.79
N PRO A 94 12.87 18.53 4.82
CA PRO A 94 13.20 19.85 5.36
C PRO A 94 12.71 20.95 4.40
N GLU A 95 12.03 21.97 4.93
CA GLU A 95 11.33 22.98 4.11
C GLU A 95 12.12 24.31 3.92
N SER A 96 13.10 24.60 4.78
CA SER A 96 13.76 25.91 4.87
C SER A 96 15.25 25.83 4.49
N PRO A 97 15.61 25.89 3.18
CA PRO A 97 16.99 25.84 2.74
C PRO A 97 17.78 27.08 3.19
N ALA A 98 19.05 26.90 3.50
CA ALA A 98 20.01 27.93 3.85
C ALA A 98 21.23 27.91 2.90
N PRO A 99 21.96 29.02 2.75
CA PRO A 99 23.23 29.00 2.01
C PRO A 99 24.20 27.96 2.59
N GLU A 100 24.84 27.17 1.74
CA GLU A 100 25.82 26.14 2.14
C GLU A 100 26.94 26.66 3.05
N SER A 101 27.32 27.94 2.88
CA SER A 101 28.33 28.60 3.70
C SER A 101 27.93 28.79 5.17
N GLU A 102 26.63 28.71 5.48
CA GLU A 102 26.13 28.84 6.85
C GLU A 102 26.28 27.54 7.64
N CYS A 103 26.35 26.39 6.96
CA CYS A 103 26.81 25.14 7.54
C CYS A 103 28.34 25.08 7.44
N SER A 104 29.02 25.29 8.58
CA SER A 104 30.47 25.53 8.61
C SER A 104 31.21 24.88 9.78
N PHE A 105 30.50 24.25 10.72
CA PHE A 105 31.13 23.62 11.88
C PHE A 105 31.73 22.27 11.46
N PRO A 106 32.99 21.97 11.84
CA PRO A 106 33.55 20.66 11.62
C PRO A 106 32.82 19.61 12.46
N CYS A 107 32.75 18.37 11.96
CA CYS A 107 32.25 17.24 12.75
C CYS A 107 33.27 16.86 13.84
N ALA A 108 32.78 16.58 15.05
CA ALA A 108 33.64 16.27 16.21
C ALA A 108 34.46 14.98 16.02
N GLY A 109 33.92 13.99 15.30
CA GLY A 109 34.61 12.74 14.97
C GLY A 109 35.48 12.80 13.72
N ASP A 110 35.30 13.80 12.85
CA ASP A 110 36.07 13.98 11.62
C ASP A 110 36.06 15.45 11.17
N ASN A 111 37.14 16.18 11.48
CA ASN A 111 37.25 17.61 11.15
C ASN A 111 37.37 17.90 9.64
N THR A 112 37.41 16.89 8.77
CA THR A 112 37.33 17.06 7.32
C THR A 112 35.89 17.15 6.80
N GLN A 113 34.93 16.80 7.65
CA GLN A 113 33.49 16.86 7.37
C GLN A 113 32.85 18.10 7.98
N ILE A 114 31.71 18.51 7.41
CA ILE A 114 30.91 19.64 7.92
C ILE A 114 29.62 19.11 8.56
N CYS A 115 29.40 19.50 9.82
CA CYS A 115 28.28 19.09 10.67
C CYS A 115 27.48 20.31 11.14
N GLY A 116 26.86 21.00 10.19
CA GLY A 116 25.94 22.11 10.42
C GLY A 116 26.62 23.37 10.96
N ALA A 117 25.89 24.12 11.78
CA ALA A 117 26.37 25.22 12.63
C ALA A 117 25.30 25.49 13.71
N GLY A 118 25.33 26.63 14.40
CA GLY A 118 24.22 26.99 15.29
C GLY A 118 22.92 27.28 14.53
N ASN A 119 21.86 26.50 14.78
CA ASN A 119 20.57 26.55 14.07
C ASN A 119 20.69 26.28 12.56
N ARG A 120 21.68 25.47 12.16
CA ARG A 120 21.93 25.09 10.77
C ARG A 120 22.28 23.62 10.73
N ILE A 121 21.59 22.89 9.86
CA ILE A 121 21.72 21.45 9.74
C ILE A 121 22.09 21.07 8.31
N ASN A 122 23.12 20.26 8.14
CA ASN A 122 23.35 19.58 6.88
C ASN A 122 22.41 18.37 6.83
N VAL A 123 21.62 18.21 5.76
CA VAL A 123 20.64 17.14 5.65
C VAL A 123 20.94 16.25 4.45
N TRP A 124 20.77 14.96 4.67
CA TRP A 124 20.81 13.91 3.65
C TRP A 124 19.47 13.15 3.66
N GLY A 125 19.06 12.69 2.49
CA GLY A 125 18.04 11.65 2.39
C GLY A 125 18.66 10.27 2.62
N SER A 126 17.90 9.36 3.21
CA SER A 126 18.28 7.95 3.23
C SER A 126 18.00 7.32 1.86
N PRO A 127 18.87 6.43 1.34
CA PRO A 127 18.57 5.65 0.14
C PRO A 127 17.19 5.00 0.25
N LEU A 128 16.45 4.96 -0.86
CA LEU A 128 15.19 4.22 -0.86
C LEU A 128 15.47 2.75 -0.57
N PRO A 129 14.70 2.14 0.35
CA PRO A 129 14.86 0.72 0.63
C PRO A 129 14.53 -0.07 -0.63
N SER A 130 15.23 -1.18 -0.82
CA SER A 130 14.88 -2.11 -1.89
C SER A 130 13.56 -2.80 -1.52
N PRO A 131 12.61 -2.96 -2.44
CA PRO A 131 11.40 -3.72 -2.17
C PRO A 131 11.73 -5.15 -1.76
N GLU A 132 11.07 -5.66 -0.72
CA GLU A 132 11.25 -7.01 -0.19
C GLU A 132 9.95 -7.82 -0.30
N ASN A 133 10.06 -9.15 -0.25
CA ASN A 133 8.89 -10.02 -0.15
C ASN A 133 8.31 -9.93 1.28
N VAL A 134 7.00 -10.13 1.41
CA VAL A 134 6.26 -9.91 2.66
C VAL A 134 5.43 -11.15 2.94
N GLY A 135 5.84 -11.96 3.92
CA GLY A 135 5.19 -13.25 4.20
C GLY A 135 5.08 -14.12 2.95
N ASP A 136 3.85 -14.53 2.62
CA ASP A 136 3.52 -15.35 1.44
C ASP A 136 3.28 -14.53 0.16
N TYR A 137 3.74 -13.27 0.11
CA TYR A 137 3.63 -12.40 -1.05
C TYR A 137 4.99 -11.99 -1.58
N GLU A 138 5.16 -12.10 -2.90
CA GLU A 138 6.33 -11.65 -3.63
C GLU A 138 6.12 -10.25 -4.19
N TYR A 139 7.16 -9.43 -4.16
CA TYR A 139 7.12 -8.12 -4.79
C TYR A 139 7.03 -8.24 -6.31
N MET A 140 5.99 -7.64 -6.91
CA MET A 140 5.71 -7.74 -8.34
C MET A 140 6.19 -6.51 -9.11
N GLY A 141 6.11 -5.33 -8.52
CA GLY A 141 6.56 -4.09 -9.15
C GLY A 141 5.77 -2.85 -8.76
N CYS A 142 6.16 -1.73 -9.36
CA CYS A 142 5.46 -0.45 -9.29
C CYS A 142 4.49 -0.36 -10.46
N PHE A 143 3.25 0.05 -10.22
CA PHE A 143 2.21 0.17 -11.26
C PHE A 143 1.51 1.53 -11.18
N THR A 144 0.93 2.00 -12.28
CA THR A 144 0.03 3.16 -12.27
C THR A 144 -1.26 2.82 -11.52
N ASP A 145 -1.81 3.72 -10.71
CA ASP A 145 -3.06 3.47 -9.99
C ASP A 145 -3.95 4.71 -9.85
N LYS A 146 -4.53 5.17 -10.95
CA LYS A 146 -5.39 6.36 -10.94
C LYS A 146 -6.74 6.04 -10.34
N GLY A 147 -7.35 7.00 -9.63
CA GLY A 147 -8.63 6.78 -8.93
C GLY A 147 -9.79 6.28 -9.79
N ASP A 148 -9.86 6.64 -11.08
CA ASP A 148 -10.84 6.15 -12.06
C ASP A 148 -10.43 4.85 -12.77
N ALA A 149 -9.19 4.42 -12.59
CA ALA A 149 -8.57 3.28 -13.24
C ALA A 149 -7.80 2.40 -12.24
N ARG A 150 -8.39 2.17 -11.06
CA ARG A 150 -7.81 1.40 -9.97
C ARG A 150 -7.39 -0.01 -10.43
N VAL A 151 -6.16 -0.38 -10.12
CA VAL A 151 -5.53 -1.67 -10.46
C VAL A 151 -6.07 -2.80 -9.59
N LEU A 152 -6.20 -2.55 -8.29
CA LEU A 152 -6.72 -3.52 -7.32
C LEU A 152 -8.11 -3.08 -6.84
N ARG A 153 -9.14 -3.82 -7.24
CA ARG A 153 -10.56 -3.44 -7.08
C ARG A 153 -11.31 -4.24 -6.02
N GLY A 154 -10.61 -4.99 -5.17
CA GLY A 154 -11.20 -5.73 -4.07
C GLY A 154 -11.58 -4.82 -2.91
N THR A 155 -11.15 -5.18 -1.70
CA THR A 155 -11.30 -4.31 -0.53
C THR A 155 -10.09 -3.40 -0.34
N ALA A 156 -10.24 -2.37 0.48
CA ALA A 156 -9.18 -1.41 0.80
C ALA A 156 -9.35 -0.88 2.22
N PHE A 157 -8.24 -0.47 2.84
CA PHE A 157 -8.25 0.30 4.08
C PHE A 157 -7.07 1.25 4.14
N PHE A 158 -7.22 2.34 4.90
CA PHE A 158 -6.21 3.38 5.05
C PHE A 158 -5.80 3.52 6.51
N ASP A 159 -4.51 3.68 6.77
CA ASP A 159 -3.93 3.77 8.12
C ASP A 159 -2.77 4.77 8.11
N SER A 160 -2.74 5.66 9.12
CA SER A 160 -1.66 6.64 9.28
C SER A 160 -0.34 6.01 9.77
N ALA A 161 -0.35 4.74 10.12
CA ALA A 161 0.81 3.92 10.45
C ALA A 161 0.81 2.64 9.58
N MET A 162 0.67 2.78 8.26
CA MET A 162 0.66 1.68 7.31
C MET A 162 2.02 0.97 7.26
N THR A 163 1.99 -0.36 7.18
CA THR A 163 3.16 -1.21 6.95
C THR A 163 2.80 -2.25 5.90
N LEU A 164 3.82 -2.82 5.24
CA LEU A 164 3.58 -3.91 4.29
C LEU A 164 2.89 -5.10 4.96
N ASP A 165 3.32 -5.48 6.17
CA ASP A 165 2.71 -6.58 6.95
C ASP A 165 1.23 -6.35 7.27
N LYS A 166 0.85 -5.10 7.62
CA LYS A 166 -0.56 -4.75 7.87
C LYS A 166 -1.39 -4.97 6.60
N CYS A 167 -0.90 -4.50 5.46
CA CYS A 167 -1.61 -4.64 4.20
C CYS A 167 -1.70 -6.11 3.74
N ALA A 168 -0.59 -6.84 3.79
CA ALA A 168 -0.54 -8.26 3.48
C ALA A 168 -1.52 -9.09 4.34
N SER A 169 -1.55 -8.82 5.65
CA SER A 169 -2.44 -9.51 6.59
C SER A 169 -3.92 -9.25 6.28
N PHE A 170 -4.27 -7.98 6.01
CA PHE A 170 -5.63 -7.60 5.64
C PHE A 170 -6.06 -8.24 4.31
N CYS A 171 -5.15 -8.31 3.34
CA CYS A 171 -5.41 -8.88 2.03
C CYS A 171 -5.21 -10.41 1.95
N SER A 172 -5.12 -11.13 3.07
CA SER A 172 -4.79 -12.57 3.09
C SER A 172 -5.74 -13.49 2.29
N LEU A 173 -6.97 -13.03 2.01
CA LEU A 173 -7.93 -13.72 1.15
C LEU A 173 -7.75 -13.41 -0.35
N TYR A 174 -6.88 -12.48 -0.71
CA TYR A 174 -6.69 -11.96 -2.05
C TYR A 174 -5.35 -12.39 -2.65
N SER A 175 -5.30 -12.56 -3.97
CA SER A 175 -4.08 -12.90 -4.71
C SER A 175 -3.07 -11.76 -4.74
N PHE A 176 -3.54 -10.52 -4.64
CA PHE A 176 -2.72 -9.32 -4.68
C PHE A 176 -3.04 -8.42 -3.51
N PHE A 177 -2.00 -7.78 -2.99
CA PHE A 177 -2.15 -6.53 -2.27
C PHE A 177 -1.29 -5.46 -2.91
N GLY A 178 -1.65 -4.22 -2.65
CA GLY A 178 -0.87 -3.08 -3.07
C GLY A 178 -0.96 -1.94 -2.08
N VAL A 179 0.09 -1.14 -2.04
CA VAL A 179 0.21 -0.01 -1.14
C VAL A 179 0.48 1.27 -1.93
N GLU A 180 -0.24 2.34 -1.57
CA GLU A 180 -0.19 3.64 -2.24
C GLU A 180 -0.11 4.77 -1.21
N TYR A 181 0.50 5.88 -1.61
CA TYR A 181 0.47 7.14 -0.88
C TYR A 181 0.92 7.00 0.60
N GLY A 182 1.85 6.07 0.85
CA GLY A 182 2.42 5.79 2.16
C GLY A 182 1.44 5.19 3.18
N SER A 183 0.13 5.22 2.93
CA SER A 183 -0.90 5.07 3.96
C SER A 183 -2.11 4.25 3.51
N GLN A 184 -2.19 3.92 2.23
CA GLN A 184 -3.34 3.24 1.63
C GLN A 184 -2.97 1.80 1.29
N CYS A 185 -3.89 0.88 1.57
CA CYS A 185 -3.79 -0.52 1.22
C CYS A 185 -4.99 -0.93 0.37
N PHE A 186 -4.71 -1.68 -0.69
CA PHE A 186 -5.69 -2.19 -1.64
C PHE A 186 -5.47 -3.68 -1.85
N CYS A 187 -6.55 -4.44 -1.95
CA CYS A 187 -6.52 -5.86 -2.25
C CYS A 187 -7.13 -6.11 -3.63
N GLY A 188 -6.71 -7.18 -4.30
CA GLY A 188 -7.33 -7.61 -5.54
C GLY A 188 -7.07 -9.08 -5.81
N THR A 189 -8.00 -9.73 -6.53
CA THR A 189 -7.79 -11.12 -6.98
C THR A 189 -7.17 -11.18 -8.36
N VAL A 190 -7.30 -10.08 -9.12
CA VAL A 190 -6.72 -9.86 -10.44
C VAL A 190 -6.20 -8.43 -10.54
N LEU A 191 -5.24 -8.20 -11.44
CA LEU A 191 -4.86 -6.85 -11.87
C LEU A 191 -5.86 -6.38 -12.93
N ALA A 192 -6.34 -5.15 -12.82
CA ALA A 192 -7.12 -4.54 -13.88
C ALA A 192 -6.27 -4.30 -15.14
N ASP A 193 -6.92 -4.21 -16.31
CA ASP A 193 -6.25 -3.91 -17.60
C ASP A 193 -5.52 -2.55 -17.59
N SER A 194 -5.84 -1.67 -16.65
CA SER A 194 -5.15 -0.39 -16.42
C SER A 194 -3.79 -0.53 -15.74
N ALA A 195 -3.37 -1.74 -15.33
CA ALA A 195 -2.10 -1.98 -14.67
C ALA A 195 -0.92 -1.81 -15.63
N GLU A 196 -0.37 -0.60 -15.70
CA GLU A 196 0.87 -0.31 -16.42
C GLU A 196 2.05 -0.34 -15.43
N GLN A 197 3.03 -1.22 -15.67
CA GLN A 197 4.23 -1.28 -14.85
C GLN A 197 5.12 -0.04 -15.07
N ARG A 198 5.65 0.51 -13.99
CA ARG A 198 6.47 1.73 -13.94
C ARG A 198 7.84 1.43 -13.33
N PRO A 199 8.85 2.28 -13.59
CA PRO A 199 10.14 2.19 -12.90
C PRO A 199 9.97 2.21 -11.38
N GLN A 200 10.76 1.40 -10.67
CA GLN A 200 10.70 1.31 -9.21
C GLN A 200 10.77 2.67 -8.51
N GLY A 201 11.61 3.56 -9.02
CA GLY A 201 11.82 4.89 -8.46
C GLY A 201 10.61 5.82 -8.54
N GLU A 202 9.55 5.46 -9.28
CA GLU A 202 8.27 6.18 -9.24
C GLU A 202 7.39 5.76 -8.05
N CYS A 203 7.68 4.62 -7.41
CA CYS A 203 7.05 4.20 -6.15
C CYS A 203 8.05 4.47 -5.00
N SER A 204 8.24 5.74 -4.68
CA SER A 204 9.30 6.20 -3.78
C SER A 204 8.83 6.61 -2.39
N MET A 205 7.51 6.68 -2.18
CA MET A 205 6.94 7.08 -0.91
C MET A 205 7.15 5.96 0.11
N ARG A 206 7.70 6.31 1.27
CA ARG A 206 7.86 5.36 2.38
C ARG A 206 6.52 5.07 3.05
N CYS A 207 6.38 3.89 3.66
CA CYS A 207 5.20 3.57 4.44
C CYS A 207 5.14 4.44 5.70
N SER A 208 3.94 4.90 6.06
CA SER A 208 3.70 5.84 7.16
C SER A 208 3.93 5.22 8.55
N GLY A 209 3.92 3.88 8.65
CA GLY A 209 4.23 3.12 9.87
C GLY A 209 5.52 2.31 9.80
N ASP A 210 6.19 2.27 8.66
CA ASP A 210 7.49 1.61 8.48
C ASP A 210 8.28 2.32 7.38
N TYR A 211 9.15 3.23 7.80
CA TYR A 211 9.97 3.98 6.87
C TYR A 211 11.06 3.14 6.21
N ASN A 212 11.29 1.88 6.61
CA ASN A 212 12.18 0.95 5.90
C ASN A 212 11.53 0.26 4.70
N SER A 213 10.26 0.55 4.44
CA SER A 213 9.52 0.00 3.30
C SER A 213 8.99 1.12 2.42
N VAL A 214 8.81 0.82 1.12
CA VAL A 214 8.12 1.71 0.18
C VAL A 214 6.65 1.31 0.02
N CYS A 215 5.77 2.29 0.07
CA CYS A 215 4.32 2.19 -0.02
C CYS A 215 3.75 3.09 -1.12
N GLY A 216 4.24 2.88 -2.34
CA GLY A 216 3.76 3.51 -3.56
C GLY A 216 4.25 4.93 -3.73
N ASP A 217 3.41 5.76 -4.34
CA ASP A 217 3.51 7.23 -4.45
C ASP A 217 2.14 7.75 -4.92
N ALA A 218 1.99 9.02 -5.28
CA ALA A 218 0.76 9.53 -5.88
C ALA A 218 0.45 8.84 -7.23
N ASP A 219 -0.72 8.21 -7.36
CA ASP A 219 -1.14 7.40 -8.52
C ASP A 219 -0.13 6.28 -8.84
N ARG A 220 0.57 5.77 -7.83
CA ARG A 220 1.62 4.74 -7.97
C ARG A 220 1.50 3.68 -6.89
N LEU A 221 1.23 2.46 -7.30
CA LEU A 221 0.97 1.33 -6.42
C LEU A 221 2.15 0.36 -6.45
N ASN A 222 2.79 0.11 -5.31
CA ASN A 222 3.63 -1.08 -5.18
C ASN A 222 2.69 -2.29 -5.07
N VAL A 223 2.83 -3.26 -5.97
CA VAL A 223 1.98 -4.45 -6.02
C VAL A 223 2.78 -5.69 -5.60
N PHE A 224 2.13 -6.53 -4.82
CA PHE A 224 2.64 -7.79 -4.32
C PHE A 224 1.67 -8.91 -4.69
N VAL A 225 2.20 -10.10 -5.00
CA VAL A 225 1.42 -11.25 -5.46
C VAL A 225 1.65 -12.46 -4.55
N SER A 226 0.57 -13.14 -4.18
CA SER A 226 0.61 -14.32 -3.32
C SER A 226 1.30 -15.49 -4.03
N THR A 227 2.22 -16.16 -3.33
CA THR A 227 2.88 -17.39 -3.81
C THR A 227 1.90 -18.54 -4.05
N ASP A 228 0.77 -18.54 -3.32
CA ASP A 228 -0.25 -19.59 -3.39
C ASP A 228 -1.31 -19.33 -4.46
N CYS A 229 -1.36 -18.13 -5.04
CA CYS A 229 -2.31 -17.72 -6.09
C CYS A 229 -3.77 -18.13 -5.77
N LYS A 230 -4.50 -17.28 -5.05
CA LYS A 230 -5.92 -17.52 -4.72
C LYS A 230 -6.74 -17.64 -6.02
N GLN A 231 -7.77 -18.50 -6.02
CA GLN A 231 -8.60 -18.67 -7.21
C GLN A 231 -9.41 -17.39 -7.48
N ASP A 232 -9.65 -17.09 -8.76
CA ASP A 232 -10.50 -15.97 -9.15
C ASP A 232 -11.92 -16.20 -8.61
N PRO A 233 -12.48 -15.24 -7.87
CA PRO A 233 -13.81 -15.39 -7.33
C PRO A 233 -14.85 -15.29 -8.45
N ALA A 234 -15.98 -15.96 -8.24
CA ALA A 234 -17.09 -15.94 -9.17
C ALA A 234 -18.43 -15.81 -8.45
N ASN A 235 -19.43 -15.31 -9.18
CA ASN A 235 -20.81 -15.42 -8.75
C ASN A 235 -21.22 -16.89 -8.82
N VAL A 236 -21.81 -17.43 -7.74
CA VAL A 236 -22.30 -18.80 -7.72
C VAL A 236 -23.55 -18.86 -8.59
N PRO A 237 -23.57 -19.60 -9.74
CA PRO A 237 -24.70 -19.48 -10.66
C PRO A 237 -26.03 -19.92 -10.04
N THR A 238 -26.00 -21.00 -9.26
CA THR A 238 -27.16 -21.54 -8.55
C THR A 238 -26.79 -22.06 -7.17
N VAL A 239 -27.64 -21.81 -6.18
CA VAL A 239 -27.38 -22.14 -4.76
C VAL A 239 -28.69 -22.25 -3.98
N ALA A 240 -28.91 -23.37 -3.30
CA ALA A 240 -30.07 -23.60 -2.41
C ALA A 240 -31.45 -23.16 -2.99
N GLY A 241 -31.68 -23.38 -4.29
CA GLY A 241 -32.92 -23.00 -4.97
C GLY A 241 -32.99 -21.55 -5.45
N PHE A 242 -31.89 -20.81 -5.41
CA PHE A 242 -31.73 -19.48 -5.98
C PHE A 242 -30.76 -19.49 -7.17
N THR A 243 -30.87 -18.49 -8.04
CA THR A 243 -29.99 -18.22 -9.17
C THR A 243 -29.42 -16.82 -9.03
N TYR A 244 -28.13 -16.63 -9.34
CA TYR A 244 -27.53 -15.30 -9.38
C TYR A 244 -28.24 -14.42 -10.41
N LYS A 245 -28.58 -13.19 -10.02
CA LYS A 245 -29.32 -12.24 -10.86
C LYS A 245 -28.40 -11.18 -11.46
N SER A 246 -27.84 -10.30 -10.62
CA SER A 246 -26.92 -9.22 -11.02
C SER A 246 -26.37 -8.48 -9.80
N CYS A 247 -25.41 -7.59 -10.03
CA CYS A 247 -24.95 -6.60 -9.05
C CYS A 247 -25.96 -5.44 -8.91
N TRP A 248 -26.17 -4.92 -7.70
CA TRP A 248 -27.11 -3.83 -7.40
C TRP A 248 -26.46 -2.74 -6.55
N VAL A 249 -26.87 -1.48 -6.78
CA VAL A 249 -26.50 -0.35 -5.92
C VAL A 249 -27.35 -0.39 -4.65
N ASP A 250 -26.70 -0.55 -3.50
CA ASP A 250 -27.34 -0.39 -2.18
C ASP A 250 -26.96 0.95 -1.54
N ASN A 251 -27.76 1.41 -0.58
CA ASN A 251 -27.36 2.46 0.36
C ASN A 251 -28.34 2.51 1.53
N VAL A 252 -27.89 3.07 2.65
CA VAL A 252 -28.70 3.19 3.89
C VAL A 252 -30.01 3.96 3.72
N ALA A 253 -30.10 4.90 2.78
CA ALA A 253 -31.29 5.73 2.56
C ALA A 253 -32.31 5.07 1.61
N GLY A 254 -31.93 4.01 0.90
CA GLY A 254 -32.72 3.36 -0.14
C GLY A 254 -32.30 1.91 -0.33
N ARG A 255 -32.45 1.11 0.72
CA ARG A 255 -32.06 -0.31 0.76
C ARG A 255 -32.74 -1.12 -0.35
N VAL A 256 -31.96 -1.95 -1.04
CA VAL A 256 -32.44 -2.88 -2.07
C VAL A 256 -33.33 -3.97 -1.46
N LEU A 257 -32.91 -4.52 -0.33
CA LEU A 257 -33.62 -5.58 0.41
C LEU A 257 -33.94 -5.09 1.83
N THR A 258 -35.22 -5.19 2.22
CA THR A 258 -35.73 -4.63 3.50
C THR A 258 -36.28 -5.70 4.45
N GLY A 259 -35.99 -6.97 4.18
CA GLY A 259 -36.41 -8.10 5.00
C GLY A 259 -35.43 -8.40 6.14
N GLN A 260 -35.09 -9.67 6.32
CA GLN A 260 -34.17 -10.11 7.38
C GLN A 260 -32.71 -9.84 6.99
N GLU A 261 -31.84 -9.66 8.00
CA GLU A 261 -30.40 -9.49 7.81
C GLU A 261 -29.59 -10.40 8.75
N LEU A 262 -28.40 -10.78 8.30
CA LEU A 262 -27.40 -11.56 9.05
C LEU A 262 -26.00 -11.03 8.75
N ARG A 263 -25.17 -10.89 9.79
CA ARG A 263 -23.72 -10.64 9.65
C ARG A 263 -22.96 -11.84 10.20
N ALA A 264 -21.99 -12.35 9.45
CA ALA A 264 -21.19 -13.50 9.86
C ALA A 264 -19.73 -13.37 9.42
N ASP A 265 -18.80 -13.71 10.31
CA ASP A 265 -17.36 -13.65 10.03
C ASP A 265 -16.85 -14.87 9.23
N ASP A 266 -17.76 -15.78 8.91
CA ASP A 266 -17.59 -16.94 8.02
C ASP A 266 -18.72 -16.96 6.96
N MET A 267 -19.13 -15.79 6.48
CA MET A 267 -20.16 -15.65 5.46
C MET A 267 -19.73 -16.34 4.15
N THR A 268 -20.66 -17.11 3.57
CA THR A 268 -20.57 -17.63 2.20
C THR A 268 -21.91 -17.39 1.51
N VAL A 269 -21.95 -17.54 0.19
CA VAL A 269 -23.19 -17.45 -0.57
C VAL A 269 -24.19 -18.51 -0.10
N GLU A 270 -23.75 -19.74 0.17
CA GLU A 270 -24.59 -20.82 0.68
C GLU A 270 -25.18 -20.50 2.06
N LYS A 271 -24.38 -19.89 2.95
CA LYS A 271 -24.86 -19.49 4.28
C LYS A 271 -25.99 -18.48 4.17
N CYS A 272 -25.83 -17.46 3.33
CA CYS A 272 -26.87 -16.46 3.10
C CYS A 272 -28.12 -17.07 2.44
N ALA A 273 -27.94 -17.90 1.41
CA ALA A 273 -29.04 -18.56 0.72
C ALA A 273 -29.88 -19.46 1.64
N ASN A 274 -29.23 -20.16 2.58
CA ASN A 274 -29.92 -20.97 3.58
C ASN A 274 -30.64 -20.11 4.63
N PHE A 275 -30.05 -18.98 5.05
CA PHE A 275 -30.69 -18.04 5.97
C PHE A 275 -31.95 -17.42 5.36
N CYS A 276 -31.92 -17.06 4.08
CA CYS A 276 -33.02 -16.40 3.38
C CYS A 276 -34.06 -17.35 2.76
N GLN A 277 -34.08 -18.63 3.15
CA GLN A 277 -35.14 -19.55 2.70
C GLN A 277 -36.52 -18.99 3.06
N GLY A 278 -37.44 -19.00 2.08
CA GLY A 278 -38.77 -18.41 2.21
C GLY A 278 -38.88 -16.95 1.75
N PHE A 279 -37.77 -16.29 1.40
CA PHE A 279 -37.77 -15.02 0.69
C PHE A 279 -37.59 -15.21 -0.82
N LYS A 280 -38.07 -14.24 -1.61
CA LYS A 280 -37.89 -14.23 -3.07
C LYS A 280 -36.45 -13.91 -3.48
N TYR A 281 -35.77 -13.09 -2.69
CA TYR A 281 -34.42 -12.61 -2.97
C TYR A 281 -33.54 -12.72 -1.73
N PHE A 282 -32.24 -12.93 -1.98
CA PHE A 282 -31.20 -12.59 -1.03
C PHE A 282 -30.09 -11.81 -1.72
N GLY A 283 -29.28 -11.11 -0.93
CA GLY A 283 -28.12 -10.38 -1.40
C GLY A 283 -26.98 -10.40 -0.38
N LEU A 284 -25.75 -10.34 -0.87
CA LEU A 284 -24.56 -10.25 -0.03
C LEU A 284 -23.85 -8.92 -0.23
N GLU A 285 -23.46 -8.28 0.87
CA GLU A 285 -22.76 -6.99 0.91
C GLU A 285 -21.51 -7.08 1.78
N TYR A 286 -20.52 -6.26 1.45
CA TYR A 286 -19.38 -5.96 2.30
C TYR A 286 -18.66 -7.20 2.87
N SER A 287 -18.52 -8.26 2.06
CA SER A 287 -17.85 -9.54 2.38
C SER A 287 -18.53 -10.44 3.43
N ARG A 288 -19.38 -9.88 4.31
CA ARG A 288 -19.85 -10.54 5.55
C ARG A 288 -21.34 -10.37 5.82
N GLU A 289 -22.03 -9.54 5.06
CA GLU A 289 -23.42 -9.17 5.31
C GLU A 289 -24.34 -9.91 4.33
N CYS A 290 -25.49 -10.32 4.83
CA CYS A 290 -26.53 -11.04 4.11
C CYS A 290 -27.86 -10.35 4.37
N TYR A 291 -28.61 -10.10 3.30
CA TYR A 291 -29.91 -9.44 3.34
C TYR A 291 -30.93 -10.27 2.57
N CYS A 292 -32.16 -10.35 3.08
CA CYS A 292 -33.27 -11.06 2.44
C CYS A 292 -34.39 -10.07 2.07
N GLY A 293 -35.21 -10.40 1.08
CA GLY A 293 -36.38 -9.59 0.76
C GLY A 293 -37.30 -10.23 -0.27
N ASN A 294 -38.50 -9.68 -0.42
CA ASN A 294 -39.49 -10.14 -1.40
C ASN A 294 -39.67 -9.21 -2.60
N GLU A 295 -39.07 -8.01 -2.51
CA GLU A 295 -39.08 -6.97 -3.52
C GLU A 295 -37.66 -6.41 -3.65
N LEU A 296 -37.30 -5.93 -4.85
CA LEU A 296 -36.04 -5.26 -5.09
C LEU A 296 -36.28 -3.75 -5.19
N GLY A 297 -35.64 -2.99 -4.31
CA GLY A 297 -35.44 -1.55 -4.46
C GLY A 297 -34.19 -1.23 -5.30
N GLY A 298 -33.97 0.04 -5.61
CA GLY A 298 -32.73 0.50 -6.25
C GLY A 298 -32.61 0.13 -7.75
N VAL A 299 -31.37 0.11 -8.24
CA VAL A 299 -31.03 -0.16 -9.65
C VAL A 299 -29.82 -1.09 -9.75
N ALA A 300 -29.72 -1.79 -10.87
CA ALA A 300 -28.56 -2.63 -11.18
C ALA A 300 -27.28 -1.79 -11.31
N ALA A 301 -26.16 -2.36 -10.88
CA ALA A 301 -24.80 -1.83 -11.03
C ALA A 301 -24.02 -2.63 -12.07
N ALA A 302 -22.83 -2.13 -12.45
CA ALA A 302 -21.89 -2.91 -13.23
C ALA A 302 -21.35 -4.08 -12.38
N GLU A 303 -21.18 -5.25 -13.00
CA GLU A 303 -20.78 -6.49 -12.31
C GLU A 303 -19.43 -6.36 -11.58
N ASP A 304 -18.51 -5.56 -12.11
CA ASP A 304 -17.20 -5.33 -11.51
C ASP A 304 -17.24 -4.49 -10.22
N GLN A 305 -18.39 -3.91 -9.88
CA GLN A 305 -18.61 -3.19 -8.62
C GLN A 305 -18.98 -4.11 -7.46
N CYS A 306 -19.33 -5.38 -7.71
CA CYS A 306 -19.61 -6.38 -6.68
C CYS A 306 -18.45 -7.37 -6.53
N SER A 307 -17.26 -6.84 -6.23
CA SER A 307 -15.97 -7.53 -6.35
C SER A 307 -15.22 -7.70 -5.01
N GLN A 308 -15.95 -7.76 -3.89
CA GLN A 308 -15.40 -8.22 -2.62
C GLN A 308 -15.68 -9.70 -2.40
N VAL A 309 -14.67 -10.42 -1.92
CA VAL A 309 -14.78 -11.86 -1.68
C VAL A 309 -15.53 -12.15 -0.40
N CYS A 310 -16.20 -13.30 -0.33
CA CYS A 310 -16.80 -13.74 0.91
C CYS A 310 -15.75 -14.06 1.96
N VAL A 311 -15.96 -13.60 3.20
CA VAL A 311 -14.99 -13.84 4.29
C VAL A 311 -14.85 -15.33 4.63
N GLY A 312 -15.90 -16.13 4.41
CA GLY A 312 -15.88 -17.58 4.61
C GLY A 312 -15.45 -18.40 3.38
N ASP A 313 -15.42 -17.81 2.19
CA ASP A 313 -14.98 -18.47 0.96
C ASP A 313 -14.49 -17.44 -0.07
N ALA A 314 -13.16 -17.29 -0.17
CA ALA A 314 -12.54 -16.33 -1.06
C ALA A 314 -12.79 -16.60 -2.56
N THR A 315 -13.40 -17.74 -2.92
CA THR A 315 -13.74 -18.09 -4.31
C THR A 315 -15.11 -17.56 -4.75
N GLN A 316 -15.82 -16.87 -3.85
CA GLN A 316 -17.18 -16.36 -4.08
C GLN A 316 -17.25 -14.85 -3.90
N TRP A 317 -18.09 -14.17 -4.70
CA TRP A 317 -18.38 -12.74 -4.52
C TRP A 317 -19.47 -12.50 -3.45
N CYS A 318 -19.19 -11.53 -2.57
CA CYS A 318 -20.02 -11.10 -1.43
C CYS A 318 -20.18 -9.57 -1.36
N GLY A 319 -20.49 -8.98 -2.50
CA GLY A 319 -20.85 -7.58 -2.66
C GLY A 319 -19.65 -6.67 -2.77
N ALA A 320 -19.84 -5.44 -2.35
CA ALA A 320 -18.80 -4.45 -2.05
C ALA A 320 -19.44 -3.37 -1.14
N PRO A 321 -18.74 -2.28 -0.76
CA PRO A 321 -19.40 -1.17 -0.07
C PRO A 321 -20.54 -0.63 -0.93
N ASP A 322 -21.75 -0.53 -0.39
CA ASP A 322 -22.95 -0.03 -1.09
C ASP A 322 -23.29 -0.86 -2.35
N ARG A 323 -22.93 -2.15 -2.38
CA ARG A 323 -23.10 -3.04 -3.55
C ARG A 323 -23.51 -4.45 -3.15
N LEU A 324 -24.61 -4.94 -3.71
CA LEU A 324 -25.17 -6.26 -3.43
C LEU A 324 -25.06 -7.20 -4.63
N ASN A 325 -24.49 -8.39 -4.44
CA ASN A 325 -24.74 -9.51 -5.37
C ASN A 325 -26.14 -10.08 -5.07
N ILE A 326 -27.10 -9.86 -5.97
CA ILE A 326 -28.49 -10.32 -5.78
C ILE A 326 -28.71 -11.70 -6.38
N TYR A 327 -29.45 -12.52 -5.65
CA TYR A 327 -29.91 -13.85 -6.04
C TYR A 327 -31.45 -13.90 -5.94
N GLU A 328 -32.09 -14.63 -6.86
CA GLU A 328 -33.55 -14.76 -6.95
C GLU A 328 -33.94 -16.24 -6.95
N VAL A 329 -35.08 -16.59 -6.34
CA VAL A 329 -35.62 -17.97 -6.36
C VAL A 329 -35.69 -18.48 -7.80
N ALA A 330 -35.13 -19.66 -8.03
CA ALA A 330 -35.16 -20.34 -9.32
C ALA A 330 -36.61 -20.74 -9.66
N VAL A 331 -37.06 -20.38 -10.87
CA VAL A 331 -38.38 -20.72 -11.43
C VAL A 331 -38.30 -21.99 -12.26
#